data_AF-A0A7C8MC06-F1
#
_entry.id   AF-A0A7C8MC06-F1
#
_cell.length_a   1.000
_cell.length_b   1.000
_cell.length_c   1.000
_cell.angle_alpha   90.00
_cell.angle_beta   90.00
_cell.angle_gamma   90.00
#
_symmetry.space_group_name_H-M   'P 1'
#
loop_
_entity.id
_entity.type
_entity.pdbx_description
1 polymer ?
#
loop_
_entity_poly.entity_id
_entity_poly.type
_entity_poly.pdbx_seq_one_letter_code
_entity_poly.pdbx_strand_id
1 'polypeptide(L)'
;MEQVDQWKSHERQYTLTDSTFIKSELPEEALPISRATGRKVYPPWSRERLKNEAATLKFIASTTSIPVPKFLDLYEENGLLHLKTERVSGVSLEDMASDTAIKHVADCLESSVLPQLRTLQHHTIGSVDATLPLIPPSRITYRDKRSNWLRKTSRNTDFVFCHNDLGQHNIFLDPDTFNITAIIDWEYAGYYTTDFEYPLWLRPYKEQGEDHLQTDHLVKFLDNLGSTPAAESL
;
A
#
# COMPACT_ATOMS: atom_id res chain seq x y z
N MET A 1 -24.97 -7.18 21.19
CA MET A 1 -23.58 -7.68 21.03
C MET A 1 -23.09 -7.09 19.72
N GLU A 2 -21.99 -6.35 19.74
CA GLU A 2 -21.34 -5.88 18.51
C GLU A 2 -20.89 -7.12 17.72
N GLN A 3 -21.16 -7.16 16.42
CA GLN A 3 -20.66 -8.24 15.57
C GLN A 3 -19.16 -8.06 15.39
N VAL A 4 -18.39 -9.12 15.64
CA VAL A 4 -16.93 -9.11 15.52
C VAL A 4 -16.53 -10.24 14.59
N ASP A 5 -16.00 -9.88 13.43
CA ASP A 5 -15.47 -10.82 12.44
C ASP A 5 -13.95 -10.82 12.52
N GLN A 6 -13.34 -12.01 12.61
CA GLN A 6 -11.89 -12.17 12.69
C GLN A 6 -11.40 -13.19 11.67
N TRP A 7 -10.33 -12.83 10.96
CA TRP A 7 -9.68 -13.71 10.01
C TRP A 7 -8.19 -13.40 9.93
N LYS A 8 -7.45 -14.26 9.23
CA LYS A 8 -5.99 -14.15 9.06
C LYS A 8 -5.64 -14.31 7.59
N SER A 9 -4.67 -13.54 7.12
CA SER A 9 -3.91 -13.84 5.92
C SER A 9 -2.61 -14.57 6.29
N HIS A 10 -1.74 -14.79 5.31
CA HIS A 10 -0.39 -15.30 5.56
C HIS A 10 0.55 -14.25 6.18
N GLU A 11 0.10 -12.98 6.32
CA GLU A 11 0.92 -11.89 6.88
C GLU A 11 0.31 -11.11 8.04
N ARG A 12 -1.01 -11.15 8.22
CA ARG A 12 -1.74 -10.32 9.18
C ARG A 12 -2.90 -11.05 9.82
N GLN A 13 -3.28 -10.57 11.00
CA GLN A 13 -4.57 -10.84 11.60
C GLN A 13 -5.46 -9.61 11.49
N TYR A 14 -6.72 -9.82 11.17
CA TYR A 14 -7.73 -8.77 10.98
C TYR A 14 -8.86 -8.94 11.98
N THR A 15 -9.38 -7.82 12.48
CA THR A 15 -10.61 -7.77 13.26
C THR A 15 -11.48 -6.65 12.71
N LEU A 16 -12.71 -6.98 12.35
CA LEU A 16 -13.71 -6.04 11.84
C LEU A 16 -14.88 -6.00 12.83
N THR A 17 -15.31 -4.79 13.17
CA THR A 17 -16.52 -4.56 13.95
C THR A 17 -17.49 -3.69 13.18
N ASP A 18 -18.61 -3.29 13.79
CA ASP A 18 -19.56 -2.37 13.15
C ASP A 18 -18.95 -0.98 12.87
N SER A 19 -17.93 -0.59 13.66
CA SER A 19 -17.36 0.75 13.61
C SER A 19 -15.85 0.79 13.33
N THR A 20 -15.14 -0.32 13.50
CA THR A 20 -13.67 -0.32 13.44
C THR A 20 -13.12 -1.46 12.59
N PHE A 21 -11.91 -1.23 12.07
CA PHE A 21 -11.10 -2.24 11.42
C PHE A 21 -9.70 -2.22 12.05
N ILE A 22 -9.20 -3.40 12.40
CA ILE A 22 -7.91 -3.58 13.06
C ILE A 22 -7.07 -4.54 12.22
N LYS A 23 -5.88 -4.09 11.82
CA LYS A 23 -4.81 -4.93 11.28
C LYS A 23 -3.76 -5.16 12.36
N SER A 24 -3.21 -6.36 12.44
CA SER A 24 -2.16 -6.68 13.42
C SER A 24 -1.13 -7.66 12.86
N GLU A 25 0.04 -7.67 13.48
CA GLU A 25 1.05 -8.69 13.24
C GLU A 25 0.48 -10.09 13.54
N LEU A 26 0.99 -11.13 12.86
CA LEU A 26 0.62 -12.50 13.20
C LEU A 26 1.35 -12.95 14.47
N PRO A 27 0.68 -13.66 15.39
CA PRO A 27 1.36 -14.34 16.46
C PRO A 27 2.22 -15.50 15.92
N GLU A 28 3.24 -15.87 16.68
CA GLU A 28 4.28 -16.84 16.32
C GLU A 28 3.71 -18.22 15.90
N GLU A 29 2.61 -18.65 16.52
CA GLU A 29 1.90 -19.89 16.21
C GLU A 29 1.04 -19.85 14.95
N ALA A 30 0.71 -18.64 14.45
CA ALA A 30 -0.09 -18.44 13.25
C ALA A 30 0.77 -18.21 11.99
N LEU A 31 2.09 -18.11 12.13
CA LEU A 31 3.00 -17.93 11.00
C LEU A 31 2.96 -19.15 10.06
N PRO A 32 2.90 -18.93 8.73
CA PRO A 32 2.91 -20.01 7.76
C PRO A 32 4.24 -20.76 7.77
N ILE A 33 4.18 -22.07 7.48
CA ILE A 33 5.37 -22.93 7.37
C ILE A 33 5.67 -23.16 5.90
N SER A 34 6.92 -22.89 5.50
CA SER A 34 7.41 -23.17 4.16
C SER A 34 7.42 -24.68 3.89
N ARG A 35 6.68 -25.12 2.86
CA ARG A 35 6.69 -26.54 2.43
C ARG A 35 8.08 -27.02 2.00
N ALA A 36 8.92 -26.12 1.50
CA ALA A 36 10.26 -26.47 1.00
C ALA A 36 11.29 -26.61 2.12
N THR A 37 11.20 -25.80 3.18
CA THR A 37 12.25 -25.74 4.22
C THR A 37 11.78 -26.22 5.59
N GLY A 38 10.47 -26.38 5.80
CA GLY A 38 9.88 -26.70 7.11
C GLY A 38 9.99 -25.57 8.14
N ARG A 39 10.48 -24.38 7.75
CA ARG A 39 10.66 -23.23 8.64
C ARG A 39 9.47 -22.28 8.57
N LYS A 40 9.24 -21.55 9.65
CA LYS A 40 8.29 -20.43 9.67
C LYS A 40 8.72 -19.35 8.69
N VAL A 41 7.75 -18.80 7.99
CA VAL A 41 7.92 -17.69 7.05
C VAL A 41 7.44 -16.42 7.74
N TYR A 42 8.37 -15.49 7.92
CA TYR A 42 8.09 -14.19 8.52
C TYR A 42 7.77 -13.18 7.42
N PRO A 43 6.64 -12.46 7.51
CA PRO A 43 6.31 -11.40 6.57
C PRO A 43 7.37 -10.30 6.59
N PRO A 44 7.94 -9.90 5.45
CA PRO A 44 8.93 -8.83 5.39
C PRO A 44 8.36 -7.52 5.96
N TRP A 45 9.14 -6.87 6.83
CA TRP A 45 8.82 -5.58 7.44
C TRP A 45 7.41 -5.53 8.06
N SER A 46 6.96 -6.63 8.69
CA SER A 46 5.59 -6.76 9.23
C SER A 46 5.19 -5.55 10.08
N ARG A 47 6.03 -5.22 11.07
CA ARG A 47 5.85 -4.10 11.97
C ARG A 47 5.98 -2.75 11.29
N GLU A 48 7.02 -2.58 10.46
CA GLU A 48 7.32 -1.32 9.80
C GLU A 48 6.25 -0.95 8.78
N ARG A 49 5.63 -1.92 8.10
CA ARG A 49 4.49 -1.71 7.21
C ARG A 49 3.25 -1.18 7.94
N LEU A 50 2.93 -1.71 9.11
CA LEU A 50 1.84 -1.16 9.94
C LEU A 50 2.13 0.27 10.42
N LYS A 51 3.38 0.56 10.80
CA LYS A 51 3.82 1.93 11.13
C LYS A 51 3.72 2.85 9.92
N ASN A 52 4.11 2.37 8.74
CA ASN A 52 4.04 3.12 7.50
C ASN A 52 2.59 3.46 7.11
N GLU A 53 1.68 2.48 7.22
CA GLU A 53 0.26 2.70 6.97
C GLU A 53 -0.31 3.74 7.95
N ALA A 54 -0.01 3.62 9.24
CA ALA A 54 -0.46 4.58 10.25
C ALA A 54 0.01 6.02 9.97
N ALA A 55 1.29 6.18 9.61
CA ALA A 55 1.86 7.48 9.27
C ALA A 55 1.26 8.04 7.98
N THR A 56 1.05 7.18 6.97
CA THR A 56 0.48 7.56 5.68
C THR A 56 -0.98 7.99 5.81
N LEU A 57 -1.81 7.26 6.56
CA LEU A 57 -3.21 7.63 6.79
C LEU A 57 -3.33 9.03 7.40
N LYS A 58 -2.50 9.34 8.40
CA LYS A 58 -2.44 10.68 9.02
C LYS A 58 -2.00 11.74 8.01
N PHE A 59 -0.96 11.44 7.23
CA PHE A 59 -0.41 12.37 6.25
C PHE A 59 -1.45 12.70 5.17
N ILE A 60 -1.95 11.69 4.46
CA ILE A 60 -2.91 11.85 3.36
C ILE A 60 -4.19 12.55 3.81
N ALA A 61 -4.74 12.20 4.97
CA ALA A 61 -5.92 12.86 5.52
C ALA A 61 -5.69 14.35 5.84
N SER A 62 -4.45 14.74 6.15
CA SER A 62 -4.11 16.13 6.49
C SER A 62 -3.69 16.98 5.29
N THR A 63 -3.25 16.35 4.19
CA THR A 63 -2.66 17.06 3.04
C THR A 63 -3.48 16.98 1.75
N THR A 64 -4.49 16.12 1.69
CA THR A 64 -5.28 15.87 0.48
C THR A 64 -6.77 15.82 0.78
N SER A 65 -7.59 15.76 -0.26
CA SER A 65 -9.01 15.41 -0.16
C SER A 65 -9.28 13.93 -0.47
N ILE A 66 -8.24 13.10 -0.55
CA ILE A 66 -8.38 11.67 -0.85
C ILE A 66 -9.06 11.01 0.35
N PRO A 67 -10.18 10.30 0.14
CA PRO A 67 -10.86 9.63 1.24
C PRO A 67 -10.03 8.43 1.70
N VAL A 68 -9.62 8.43 2.96
CA VAL A 68 -8.88 7.33 3.61
C VAL A 68 -9.56 6.94 4.93
N PRO A 69 -9.40 5.70 5.41
CA PRO A 69 -9.85 5.33 6.75
C PRO A 69 -9.28 6.28 7.78
N LYS A 70 -10.12 6.77 8.68
CA LYS A 70 -9.64 7.61 9.77
C LYS A 70 -8.77 6.76 10.71
N PHE A 71 -7.53 7.20 10.91
CA PHE A 71 -6.65 6.65 11.92
C PHE A 71 -7.27 6.82 13.31
N LEU A 72 -7.35 5.75 14.09
CA LEU A 72 -7.81 5.79 15.48
C LEU A 72 -6.66 5.55 16.46
N ASP A 73 -5.88 4.48 16.26
CA ASP A 73 -4.79 4.15 17.17
C ASP A 73 -3.72 3.25 16.53
N LEU A 74 -2.52 3.28 17.10
CA LEU A 74 -1.42 2.35 16.83
C LEU A 74 -0.82 1.92 18.17
N TYR A 75 -1.09 0.70 18.59
CA TYR A 75 -0.77 0.21 19.93
C TYR A 75 -0.15 -1.19 19.89
N GLU A 76 0.53 -1.55 20.97
CA GLU A 76 1.05 -2.90 21.16
C GLU A 76 0.20 -3.67 22.16
N GLU A 77 -0.13 -4.92 21.81
CA GLU A 77 -0.83 -5.85 22.68
C GLU A 77 -0.14 -7.22 22.56
N ASN A 78 0.24 -7.82 23.70
CA ASN A 78 0.97 -9.10 23.74
C ASN A 78 2.24 -9.14 22.86
N GLY A 79 2.91 -8.00 22.69
CA GLY A 79 4.11 -7.86 21.87
C GLY A 79 3.86 -7.75 20.36
N LEU A 80 2.61 -7.78 19.90
CA LEU A 80 2.22 -7.57 18.52
C LEU A 80 1.79 -6.12 18.31
N LEU A 81 2.13 -5.54 17.16
CA LEU A 81 1.65 -4.21 16.79
C LEU A 81 0.27 -4.29 16.14
N HIS A 82 -0.64 -3.40 16.55
CA HIS A 82 -2.02 -3.28 16.04
C HIS A 82 -2.26 -1.87 15.51
N LEU A 83 -2.72 -1.77 14.25
CA LEU A 83 -3.24 -0.55 13.65
C LEU A 83 -4.77 -0.61 13.67
N LYS A 84 -5.40 0.37 14.31
CA LYS A 84 -6.86 0.52 14.38
C LYS A 84 -7.33 1.75 13.60
N THR A 85 -8.31 1.56 12.74
CA THR A 85 -8.97 2.61 11.95
C THR A 85 -10.49 2.55 12.12
N GLU A 86 -11.19 3.60 11.69
CA GLU A 86 -12.62 3.50 11.41
C GLU A 86 -12.86 2.47 10.29
N ARG A 87 -13.98 1.74 10.38
CA ARG A 87 -14.44 0.89 9.30
C ARG A 87 -14.91 1.76 8.14
N VAL A 88 -14.44 1.45 6.93
CA VAL A 88 -14.90 2.13 5.72
C VAL A 88 -16.28 1.64 5.30
N SER A 89 -17.09 2.55 4.76
CA SER A 89 -18.39 2.25 4.15
C SER A 89 -18.25 2.03 2.65
N GLY A 90 -19.16 1.25 2.08
CA GLY A 90 -19.20 0.94 0.66
C GLY A 90 -18.81 -0.50 0.36
N VAL A 91 -18.61 -0.78 -0.91
CA VAL A 91 -18.23 -2.10 -1.43
C VAL A 91 -16.96 -1.95 -2.25
N SER A 92 -16.07 -2.94 -2.21
CA SER A 92 -14.82 -2.88 -2.98
C SER A 92 -15.12 -2.81 -4.49
N LEU A 93 -14.25 -2.15 -5.26
CA LEU A 93 -14.33 -2.16 -6.72
C LEU A 93 -14.19 -3.60 -7.26
N GLU A 94 -13.45 -4.47 -6.57
CA GLU A 94 -13.33 -5.88 -6.95
C GLU A 94 -14.68 -6.60 -6.90
N ASP A 95 -15.44 -6.42 -5.81
CA ASP A 95 -16.75 -7.05 -5.63
C ASP A 95 -17.83 -6.41 -6.53
N MET A 96 -17.65 -5.15 -6.93
CA MET A 96 -18.54 -4.42 -7.84
C MET A 96 -18.02 -4.31 -9.28
N ALA A 97 -17.02 -5.11 -9.65
CA ALA A 97 -16.30 -4.96 -10.90
C ALA A 97 -17.23 -5.08 -12.11
N SER A 98 -17.36 -3.99 -12.84
CA SER A 98 -18.03 -3.89 -14.13
C SER A 98 -17.30 -2.88 -14.99
N ASP A 99 -17.43 -2.97 -16.31
CA ASP A 99 -16.78 -2.02 -17.23
C ASP A 99 -17.14 -0.57 -16.90
N THR A 100 -18.39 -0.33 -16.46
CA THR A 100 -18.87 0.99 -16.04
C THR A 100 -18.19 1.45 -14.74
N ALA A 101 -18.16 0.60 -13.71
CA ALA A 101 -17.54 0.94 -12.43
C ALA A 101 -16.02 1.15 -12.58
N ILE A 102 -15.34 0.26 -13.31
CA ILE A 102 -13.89 0.36 -13.55
C ILE A 102 -13.56 1.64 -14.31
N LYS A 103 -14.34 1.98 -15.34
CA LYS A 103 -14.14 3.22 -16.09
C LYS A 103 -14.36 4.46 -15.23
N HIS A 104 -15.46 4.50 -14.47
CA HIS A 104 -15.77 5.62 -13.58
C HIS A 104 -14.68 5.84 -12.52
N VAL A 105 -14.20 4.75 -11.91
CA VAL A 105 -13.09 4.81 -10.95
C VAL A 105 -11.80 5.26 -11.61
N ALA A 106 -11.45 4.73 -12.80
CA ALA A 106 -10.26 5.17 -13.52
C ALA A 106 -10.30 6.67 -13.84
N ASP A 107 -11.44 7.18 -14.30
CA ASP A 107 -11.64 8.61 -14.56
C ASP A 107 -11.48 9.43 -13.27
N CYS A 108 -12.02 8.96 -12.14
CA CYS A 108 -11.87 9.60 -10.83
C CYS A 108 -10.42 9.62 -10.34
N LEU A 109 -9.70 8.50 -10.49
CA LEU A 109 -8.30 8.39 -10.10
C LEU A 109 -7.42 9.34 -10.92
N GLU A 110 -7.57 9.37 -12.24
CA GLU A 110 -6.77 10.21 -13.13
C GLU A 110 -7.09 11.71 -12.98
N SER A 111 -8.37 12.05 -12.75
CA SER A 111 -8.79 13.46 -12.64
C SER A 111 -8.59 14.07 -11.25
N SER A 112 -8.54 13.26 -10.18
CA SER A 112 -8.53 13.76 -8.80
C SER A 112 -7.45 13.14 -7.92
N VAL A 113 -7.36 11.82 -7.82
CA VAL A 113 -6.49 11.15 -6.82
C VAL A 113 -5.02 11.22 -7.21
N LEU A 114 -4.66 10.75 -8.41
CA LEU A 114 -3.27 10.71 -8.88
C LEU A 114 -2.65 12.11 -8.99
N PRO A 115 -3.35 13.16 -9.48
CA PRO A 115 -2.82 14.51 -9.45
C PRO A 115 -2.47 14.98 -8.04
N GLN A 116 -3.31 14.71 -7.03
CA GLN A 116 -3.04 15.06 -5.64
C GLN A 116 -1.82 14.31 -5.09
N LEU A 117 -1.68 13.02 -5.39
CA LEU A 117 -0.50 12.25 -4.98
C LEU A 117 0.78 12.76 -5.65
N ARG A 118 0.70 13.16 -6.93
CA ARG A 118 1.84 13.70 -7.70
C ARG A 118 2.30 15.07 -7.22
N THR A 119 1.46 15.86 -6.54
CA THR A 119 1.90 17.14 -5.93
C THR A 119 2.69 16.93 -4.63
N LEU A 120 2.52 15.79 -3.97
CA LEU A 120 3.27 15.42 -2.78
C LEU A 120 4.66 14.92 -3.19
N GLN A 121 5.62 15.83 -3.28
CA GLN A 121 6.97 15.53 -3.74
C GLN A 121 7.99 15.52 -2.60
N HIS A 122 9.06 14.74 -2.79
CA HIS A 122 10.17 14.67 -1.86
C HIS A 122 11.50 14.42 -2.58
N HIS A 123 12.60 14.80 -1.93
CA HIS A 123 13.94 14.56 -2.48
C HIS A 123 14.45 13.15 -2.21
N THR A 124 13.91 12.46 -1.20
CA THR A 124 14.38 11.14 -0.77
C THR A 124 13.26 10.09 -0.86
N ILE A 125 13.57 8.91 -1.40
CA ILE A 125 12.57 7.83 -1.51
C ILE A 125 12.19 7.24 -0.15
N GLY A 126 11.01 6.61 -0.13
CA GLY A 126 10.52 5.82 0.99
C GLY A 126 9.38 6.48 1.76
N SER A 127 9.11 5.99 2.97
CA SER A 127 7.99 6.41 3.80
C SER A 127 8.00 7.91 4.14
N VAL A 128 6.80 8.46 4.38
CA VAL A 128 6.61 9.76 5.05
C VAL A 128 7.26 9.81 6.42
N ASP A 129 7.35 8.67 7.10
CA ASP A 129 8.16 8.50 8.30
C ASP A 129 9.60 8.18 7.87
N ALA A 130 10.46 9.20 7.92
CA ALA A 130 11.87 9.09 7.58
C ALA A 130 12.66 8.12 8.49
N THR A 131 12.11 7.73 9.65
CA THR A 131 12.76 6.79 10.58
C THR A 131 12.59 5.32 10.17
N LEU A 132 11.59 5.02 9.33
CA LEU A 132 11.36 3.67 8.84
C LEU A 132 12.41 3.25 7.79
N PRO A 133 12.69 1.94 7.61
CA PRO A 133 13.47 1.48 6.48
C PRO A 133 12.73 1.78 5.16
N LEU A 134 13.45 1.66 4.04
CA LEU A 134 12.79 1.65 2.74
C LEU A 134 12.03 0.33 2.58
N ILE A 135 10.70 0.43 2.46
CA ILE A 135 9.80 -0.71 2.27
C ILE A 135 9.41 -0.75 0.79
N PRO A 136 10.05 -1.60 -0.04
CA PRO A 136 9.69 -1.69 -1.44
C PRO A 136 8.30 -2.33 -1.61
N PRO A 137 7.58 -2.04 -2.71
CA PRO A 137 6.29 -2.66 -3.00
C PRO A 137 6.35 -4.19 -3.06
N SER A 138 5.22 -4.84 -2.77
CA SER A 138 5.10 -6.30 -2.74
C SER A 138 5.67 -6.97 -4.01
N ARG A 139 5.40 -6.43 -5.21
CA ARG A 139 5.94 -6.91 -6.50
C ARG A 139 7.46 -7.01 -6.56
N ILE A 140 8.18 -6.09 -5.91
CA ILE A 140 9.64 -6.14 -5.78
C ILE A 140 10.03 -7.24 -4.79
N THR A 141 9.38 -7.28 -3.63
CA THR A 141 9.68 -8.29 -2.59
C THR A 141 9.40 -9.72 -3.03
N TYR A 142 8.51 -9.95 -4.00
CA TYR A 142 8.29 -11.28 -4.57
C TYR A 142 9.50 -11.78 -5.37
N ARG A 143 10.18 -10.87 -6.09
CA ARG A 143 11.37 -11.18 -6.87
C ARG A 143 12.66 -11.16 -6.07
N ASP A 144 12.82 -10.16 -5.20
CA ASP A 144 14.03 -9.95 -4.43
C ASP A 144 13.73 -9.98 -2.93
N LYS A 145 14.30 -10.98 -2.26
CA LYS A 145 14.04 -11.31 -0.85
C LYS A 145 15.06 -10.71 0.11
N ARG A 146 15.89 -9.75 -0.34
CA ARG A 146 16.84 -9.07 0.54
C ARG A 146 16.11 -8.36 1.68
N SER A 147 16.74 -8.33 2.84
CA SER A 147 16.16 -7.79 4.08
C SER A 147 16.34 -6.29 4.26
N ASN A 148 17.06 -5.61 3.36
CA ASN A 148 17.31 -4.17 3.44
C ASN A 148 17.48 -3.52 2.07
N TRP A 149 17.01 -2.28 1.95
CA TRP A 149 17.12 -1.45 0.77
C TRP A 149 17.63 -0.06 1.14
N LEU A 150 18.57 0.47 0.35
CA LEU A 150 19.14 1.78 0.60
C LEU A 150 18.21 2.88 0.07
N ARG A 151 17.97 3.91 0.90
CA ARG A 151 17.28 5.12 0.47
C ARG A 151 18.15 5.88 -0.54
N LYS A 152 17.48 6.57 -1.46
CA LYS A 152 18.06 7.42 -2.51
C LYS A 152 17.57 8.83 -2.36
N THR A 153 18.46 9.77 -2.62
CA THR A 153 18.13 11.19 -2.64
C THR A 153 18.46 11.76 -4.01
N SER A 154 17.50 12.41 -4.65
CA SER A 154 17.70 13.19 -5.87
C SER A 154 17.98 14.65 -5.52
N ARG A 155 18.67 15.36 -6.42
CA ARG A 155 18.84 16.82 -6.33
C ARG A 155 17.58 17.58 -6.74
N ASN A 156 16.68 16.91 -7.45
CA ASN A 156 15.37 17.42 -7.85
C ASN A 156 14.28 16.73 -7.02
N THR A 157 13.07 17.29 -7.01
CA THR A 157 11.89 16.68 -6.39
C THR A 157 11.24 15.65 -7.32
N ASP A 158 12.05 14.67 -7.78
CA ASP A 158 11.64 13.66 -8.76
C ASP A 158 10.77 12.55 -8.15
N PHE A 159 10.67 12.48 -6.82
CA PHE A 159 9.90 11.45 -6.14
C PHE A 159 8.54 12.00 -5.73
N VAL A 160 7.51 11.40 -6.30
CA VAL A 160 6.10 11.66 -6.01
C VAL A 160 5.57 10.62 -5.03
N PHE A 161 4.46 10.93 -4.36
CA PHE A 161 3.84 9.96 -3.49
C PHE A 161 3.11 8.89 -4.29
N CYS A 162 3.37 7.62 -3.98
CA CYS A 162 2.72 6.46 -4.57
C CYS A 162 2.07 5.64 -3.46
N HIS A 163 0.89 5.08 -3.73
CA HIS A 163 0.24 4.05 -2.94
C HIS A 163 0.95 2.71 -3.08
N ASN A 164 1.44 2.38 -4.28
CA ASN A 164 2.14 1.14 -4.61
C ASN A 164 1.33 -0.16 -4.49
N ASP A 165 0.04 -0.07 -4.22
CA ASP A 165 -0.86 -1.23 -4.21
C ASP A 165 -2.31 -0.81 -4.50
N LEU A 166 -2.48 0.13 -5.43
CA LEU A 166 -3.78 0.72 -5.76
C LEU A 166 -4.63 -0.20 -6.65
N GLY A 167 -4.93 -1.40 -6.14
CA GLY A 167 -5.76 -2.42 -6.80
C GLY A 167 -7.26 -2.27 -6.49
N GLN A 168 -8.09 -3.02 -7.22
CA GLN A 168 -9.56 -2.97 -7.09
C GLN A 168 -10.06 -3.30 -5.67
N HIS A 169 -9.40 -4.22 -4.97
CA HIS A 169 -9.74 -4.60 -3.59
C HIS A 169 -9.45 -3.50 -2.56
N ASN A 170 -8.61 -2.52 -2.90
CA ASN A 170 -8.22 -1.41 -2.02
C ASN A 170 -9.04 -0.12 -2.26
N ILE A 171 -9.98 -0.14 -3.21
CA ILE A 171 -10.82 1.01 -3.56
C ILE A 171 -12.26 0.68 -3.21
N PHE A 172 -12.85 1.44 -2.29
CA PHE A 172 -14.23 1.29 -1.84
C PHE A 172 -15.12 2.32 -2.52
N LEU A 173 -16.31 1.87 -2.93
CA LEU A 173 -17.27 2.63 -3.70
C LEU A 173 -18.61 2.72 -2.98
N ASP A 174 -19.28 3.84 -3.21
CA ASP A 174 -20.72 3.95 -3.01
C ASP A 174 -21.42 3.10 -4.09
N PRO A 175 -22.29 2.14 -3.72
CA PRO A 175 -22.84 1.17 -4.66
C PRO A 175 -23.82 1.75 -5.66
N ASP A 176 -24.40 2.92 -5.38
CA ASP A 176 -25.39 3.58 -6.24
C ASP A 176 -24.73 4.55 -7.23
N THR A 177 -23.62 5.16 -6.84
CA THR A 177 -22.97 6.24 -7.60
C THR A 177 -21.59 5.90 -8.16
N PHE A 178 -20.98 4.79 -7.71
CA PHE A 178 -19.57 4.43 -7.96
C PHE A 178 -18.56 5.48 -7.49
N ASN A 179 -18.96 6.46 -6.68
CA ASN A 179 -18.02 7.41 -6.11
C ASN A 179 -17.10 6.70 -5.11
N ILE A 180 -15.80 7.04 -5.15
CA ILE A 180 -14.82 6.50 -4.22
C ILE A 180 -15.15 7.00 -2.81
N THR A 181 -15.45 6.09 -1.89
CA THR A 181 -15.73 6.37 -0.47
C THR A 181 -14.51 6.20 0.41
N ALA A 182 -13.55 5.35 0.01
CA ALA A 182 -12.26 5.21 0.67
C ALA A 182 -11.22 4.52 -0.23
N ILE A 183 -9.96 4.87 -0.04
CA ILE A 183 -8.80 4.11 -0.51
C ILE A 183 -8.06 3.58 0.72
N ILE A 184 -7.82 2.27 0.79
CA ILE A 184 -7.26 1.58 1.95
C ILE A 184 -5.93 0.90 1.63
N ASP A 185 -5.27 0.36 2.65
CA ASP A 185 -4.06 -0.46 2.52
C ASP A 185 -2.81 0.28 2.00
N TRP A 186 -2.52 1.41 2.65
CA TRP A 186 -1.38 2.28 2.34
C TRP A 186 -0.04 1.77 2.91
N GLU A 187 0.09 0.49 3.25
CA GLU A 187 1.26 -0.02 3.97
C GLU A 187 2.56 -0.03 3.14
N TYR A 188 2.44 0.00 1.80
CA TYR A 188 3.55 0.14 0.86
C TYR A 188 3.74 1.56 0.33
N ALA A 189 2.94 2.52 0.80
CA ALA A 189 2.96 3.87 0.27
C ALA A 189 4.25 4.63 0.65
N GLY A 190 4.65 5.57 -0.20
CA GLY A 190 5.85 6.36 0.00
C GLY A 190 6.24 7.18 -1.23
N TYR A 191 7.37 7.88 -1.14
CA TYR A 191 7.93 8.64 -2.24
C TYR A 191 8.74 7.75 -3.18
N TYR A 192 8.34 7.71 -4.46
CA TYR A 192 8.96 6.93 -5.54
C TYR A 192 8.84 7.68 -6.88
N THR A 193 9.39 7.15 -7.96
CA THR A 193 9.10 7.69 -9.30
C THR A 193 7.69 7.27 -9.74
N THR A 194 7.12 7.97 -10.72
CA THR A 194 5.78 7.64 -11.26
C THR A 194 5.68 6.21 -11.78
N ASP A 195 6.80 5.61 -12.19
CA ASP A 195 6.86 4.23 -12.68
C ASP A 195 6.45 3.20 -11.61
N PHE A 196 6.49 3.56 -10.32
CA PHE A 196 6.12 2.63 -9.24
C PHE A 196 4.60 2.47 -9.07
N GLU A 197 3.80 3.45 -9.51
CA GLU A 197 2.34 3.41 -9.41
C GLU A 197 1.73 2.71 -10.62
N TYR A 198 1.64 1.38 -10.52
CA TYR A 198 1.02 0.59 -11.56
C TYR A 198 -0.51 0.79 -11.56
N PRO A 199 -1.18 0.81 -12.72
CA PRO A 199 -2.62 1.01 -12.82
C PRO A 199 -3.39 -0.27 -12.47
N LEU A 200 -3.20 -0.78 -11.26
CA LEU A 200 -3.75 -2.06 -10.78
C LEU A 200 -5.28 -2.06 -10.73
N TRP A 201 -5.92 -0.89 -10.61
CA TRP A 201 -7.38 -0.75 -10.66
C TRP A 201 -8.00 -1.14 -12.01
N LEU A 202 -7.23 -1.16 -13.11
CA LEU A 202 -7.73 -1.53 -14.44
C LEU A 202 -7.88 -3.04 -14.66
N ARG A 203 -7.34 -3.87 -13.76
CA ARG A 203 -7.32 -5.32 -13.93
C ARG A 203 -7.78 -6.01 -12.63
N PRO A 204 -8.53 -7.12 -12.73
CA PRO A 204 -8.83 -7.93 -11.57
C PRO A 204 -7.53 -8.49 -10.99
N TYR A 205 -7.49 -8.65 -9.67
CA TYR A 205 -6.35 -9.25 -8.99
C TYR A 205 -6.13 -10.68 -9.49
N LYS A 206 -4.89 -11.01 -9.85
CA LYS A 206 -4.49 -12.39 -10.16
C LYS A 206 -3.35 -12.76 -9.21
N GLU A 207 -3.57 -13.74 -8.34
CA GLU A 207 -2.55 -14.29 -7.41
C GLU A 207 -1.26 -14.74 -8.13
N GLN A 208 -1.31 -15.02 -9.43
CA GLN A 208 -0.18 -15.40 -10.28
C GLN A 208 0.17 -14.35 -11.35
N GLY A 209 -0.22 -13.09 -11.14
CA GLY A 209 -0.17 -12.03 -12.15
C GLY A 209 1.23 -11.81 -12.70
N GLU A 210 1.39 -11.95 -14.02
CA GLU A 210 2.58 -11.68 -14.83
C GLU A 210 3.26 -10.30 -14.58
N ASP A 211 2.72 -9.45 -13.72
CA ASP A 211 3.24 -8.13 -13.34
C ASP A 211 4.67 -8.18 -12.75
N HIS A 212 5.08 -9.33 -12.19
CA HIS A 212 6.47 -9.53 -11.77
C HIS A 212 7.43 -9.51 -12.96
N LEU A 213 7.01 -9.90 -14.18
CA LEU A 213 7.86 -9.87 -15.39
C LEU A 213 8.31 -8.45 -15.77
N GLN A 214 7.63 -7.42 -15.28
CA GLN A 214 8.00 -6.03 -15.53
C GLN A 214 8.65 -5.35 -14.34
N THR A 215 9.04 -6.06 -13.28
CA THR A 215 9.57 -5.41 -12.06
C THR A 215 11.09 -5.19 -12.09
N ASP A 216 11.82 -5.79 -13.04
CA ASP A 216 13.30 -5.74 -13.08
C ASP A 216 13.86 -4.32 -13.23
N HIS A 217 13.15 -3.44 -13.95
CA HIS A 217 13.57 -2.05 -14.09
C HIS A 217 13.41 -1.28 -12.77
N LEU A 218 12.40 -1.59 -11.95
CA LEU A 218 12.22 -1.02 -10.61
C LEU A 218 13.32 -1.52 -9.65
N VAL A 219 13.66 -2.81 -9.69
CA VAL A 219 14.77 -3.37 -8.91
C VAL A 219 16.09 -2.69 -9.29
N LYS A 220 16.40 -2.60 -10.59
CA LYS A 220 17.57 -1.86 -11.09
C LYS A 220 17.55 -0.40 -10.68
N PHE A 221 16.39 0.25 -10.75
CA PHE A 221 16.22 1.61 -10.28
C PHE A 221 16.54 1.72 -8.79
N LEU A 222 16.18 0.76 -7.94
CA LEU A 222 16.55 0.73 -6.51
C LEU A 222 18.00 0.31 -6.25
N ASP A 223 18.63 -0.43 -7.15
CA ASP A 223 20.04 -0.88 -7.03
C ASP A 223 21.05 0.19 -7.43
N ASN A 224 20.74 1.00 -8.45
CA ASN A 224 21.69 1.95 -9.02
C ASN A 224 22.07 3.06 -8.02
N LEU A 225 23.18 2.88 -7.30
CA LEU A 225 23.76 3.90 -6.44
C LEU A 225 24.37 5.01 -7.30
N GLY A 226 23.59 6.04 -7.58
CA GLY A 226 24.11 7.30 -8.13
C GLY A 226 23.26 7.89 -9.23
N SER A 227 22.74 9.09 -8.95
CA SER A 227 22.29 10.14 -9.88
C SER A 227 21.27 9.70 -10.95
N THR A 228 20.05 10.19 -10.83
CA THR A 228 19.16 10.36 -12.00
C THR A 228 19.95 11.06 -13.10
N PRO A 229 20.01 10.53 -14.34
CA PRO A 229 20.49 11.32 -15.47
C PRO A 229 19.66 12.61 -15.52
N ALA A 230 20.32 13.75 -15.67
CA ALA A 230 19.62 15.01 -15.92
C ALA A 230 18.65 14.79 -17.09
N ALA A 231 17.40 15.23 -16.92
CA ALA A 231 16.42 15.18 -18.00
C ALA A 231 17.04 15.79 -19.25
N GLU A 232 17.21 14.99 -20.30
CA GLU A 232 17.58 15.51 -21.61
C GLU A 232 16.43 16.39 -22.09
N SER A 233 16.67 17.69 -22.08
CA SER A 233 15.83 18.68 -22.71
C SER A 233 15.88 18.49 -24.23
N LEU A 234 14.77 18.04 -24.82
CA LEU A 234 14.41 18.24 -26.22
C LEU A 234 12.92 18.56 -26.34
#